data_AF-A0A2G1XY47-F1
#
_entry.id   AF-A0A2G1XY47-F1
#
_cell.length_a   1.000
_cell.length_b   1.000
_cell.length_c   1.000
_cell.angle_alpha   90.00
_cell.angle_beta   90.00
_cell.angle_gamma   90.00
#
_symmetry.space_group_name_H-M   'P 1'
#
loop_
_entity.id
_entity.type
_entity.pdbx_description
1 polymer ?
#
loop_
_entity_poly.entity_id
_entity_poly.type
_entity_poly.pdbx_seq_one_letter_code
_entity_poly.pdbx_strand_id
1 'polypeptide(L)' 'RKTRQWKIIFGHWAALQGQPCGSNLFPLDTGCVWGGPMRLMNLDTGTCFHQHL' A
#
# COMPACT_ATOMS: atom_id res chain seq x y z
N ARG A 1 -18.18 -9.87 -3.48
CA ARG A 1 -17.25 -9.07 -4.33
C ARG A 1 -16.57 -10.01 -5.32
N LYS A 2 -16.62 -9.73 -6.63
CA LYS A 2 -16.02 -10.59 -7.68
C LYS A 2 -14.49 -10.74 -7.55
N THR A 3 -13.82 -9.72 -7.00
CA THR A 3 -12.36 -9.66 -6.86
C THR A 3 -11.82 -10.23 -5.54
N ARG A 4 -12.55 -11.11 -4.85
CA ARG A 4 -12.11 -11.64 -3.53
C ARG A 4 -10.76 -12.36 -3.61
N GLN A 5 -10.50 -13.05 -4.72
CA GLN A 5 -9.28 -13.83 -4.93
C GLN A 5 -8.09 -13.02 -5.45
N TRP A 6 -8.29 -11.73 -5.75
CA TRP A 6 -7.28 -10.89 -6.38
C TRP A 6 -6.54 -10.08 -5.33
N LYS A 7 -5.21 -9.95 -5.45
CA LYS A 7 -4.43 -8.97 -4.71
C LYS A 7 -4.68 -7.61 -5.35
N ILE A 8 -5.17 -6.64 -4.58
CA ILE A 8 -5.46 -5.28 -5.07
C ILE A 8 -4.46 -4.33 -4.45
N ILE A 9 -3.58 -3.80 -5.28
CA ILE A 9 -2.56 -2.82 -4.92
C ILE A 9 -3.07 -1.45 -5.37
N PHE A 10 -3.05 -0.45 -4.50
CA PHE A 10 -3.61 0.87 -4.81
C PHE A 10 -2.93 2.00 -4.04
N GLY A 11 -3.15 3.23 -4.50
CA GLY A 11 -2.65 4.46 -3.89
C GLY A 11 -3.68 5.58 -3.91
N HIS A 12 -3.24 6.83 -4.09
CA HIS A 12 -4.02 8.08 -4.14
C HIS A 12 -4.68 8.51 -2.81
N TRP A 13 -5.04 7.55 -1.95
CA TRP A 13 -5.71 7.83 -0.69
C TRP A 13 -4.74 7.97 0.48
N ALA A 14 -3.93 9.02 0.47
CA ALA A 14 -2.93 9.32 1.50
C ALA A 14 -3.49 9.39 2.94
N ALA A 15 -4.77 9.77 3.10
CA ALA A 15 -5.43 9.81 4.40
C ALA A 15 -5.50 8.43 5.10
N LEU A 16 -5.39 7.33 4.35
CA LEU A 16 -5.30 5.99 4.93
C LEU A 16 -3.91 5.67 5.51
N GLN A 17 -2.88 6.44 5.17
CA GLN A 17 -1.50 6.25 5.65
C GLN A 17 -0.96 4.81 5.43
N GLY A 18 -1.44 4.13 4.38
CA GLY A 18 -1.12 2.74 4.13
C GLY A 18 -1.56 1.74 5.21
N GLN A 19 -2.57 2.07 6.03
CA GLN A 19 -3.12 1.18 7.05
C GLN A 19 -3.80 -0.05 6.43
N PRO A 20 -3.76 -1.23 7.08
CA PRO A 20 -4.39 -2.44 6.54
C PRO A 20 -5.90 -2.26 6.30
N CYS A 21 -6.37 -2.52 5.07
CA CYS A 21 -7.79 -2.44 4.70
C CYS A 21 -8.46 -3.81 4.52
N GLY A 22 -7.70 -4.91 4.65
CA GLY A 22 -8.15 -6.27 4.43
C GLY A 22 -7.00 -7.15 3.92
N SER A 23 -7.17 -8.48 4.00
CA SER A 23 -6.09 -9.44 3.73
C SER A 23 -5.58 -9.47 2.28
N ASN A 24 -6.38 -8.97 1.32
CA ASN A 24 -6.00 -8.91 -0.11
C ASN A 24 -5.90 -7.48 -0.65
N LEU A 25 -5.83 -6.48 0.23
CA LEU A 25 -5.76 -5.07 -0.10
C LEU A 25 -4.42 -4.48 0.37
N PHE A 26 -3.68 -3.88 -0.55
CA PHE A 26 -2.33 -3.37 -0.33
C PHE A 26 -2.26 -1.87 -0.65
N PRO A 27 -2.57 -1.00 0.32
CA PRO A 27 -2.44 0.44 0.15
C PRO A 27 -0.96 0.85 0.19
N LEU A 28 -0.47 1.42 -0.91
CA LEU A 28 0.91 1.91 -1.03
C LEU A 28 1.04 3.41 -0.75
N ASP A 29 -0.06 4.16 -0.78
CA ASP A 29 -0.03 5.59 -0.48
C ASP A 29 0.04 5.83 1.03
N THR A 30 1.25 6.11 1.48
CA THR A 30 1.59 6.49 2.86
C THR A 30 1.74 8.00 3.02
N GLY A 31 1.38 8.81 2.02
CA GLY A 31 1.49 10.27 2.08
C GLY A 31 2.92 10.78 1.97
N CYS A 32 3.72 10.22 1.06
CA CYS A 32 5.15 10.50 0.94
C CYS A 32 5.48 12.01 0.81
N VAL A 33 4.72 12.73 -0.02
CA VAL A 33 4.90 14.18 -0.22
C VAL A 33 4.46 15.03 0.99
N TRP A 34 3.77 14.42 1.94
CA TRP A 34 3.27 15.05 3.17
C TRP A 34 4.10 14.67 4.41
N GLY A 35 5.31 14.14 4.21
CA GLY A 35 6.21 13.72 5.30
C GLY A 35 6.05 12.26 5.74
N GLY A 36 5.17 11.50 5.10
CA GLY A 36 5.13 10.04 5.24
C GLY A 36 6.31 9.37 4.53
N PRO A 37 6.61 8.10 4.81
CA PRO A 37 7.59 7.33 4.03
C PRO A 37 7.05 7.05 2.61
N MET A 38 7.93 6.74 1.67
CA MET A 38 7.58 6.07 0.41
C MET A 38 7.50 4.55 0.65
N ARG A 39 6.39 3.91 0.27
CA ARG A 39 6.24 2.44 0.37
C ARG A 39 6.48 1.77 -0.98
N LEU A 40 7.35 0.77 -1.01
CA LEU A 40 7.61 -0.10 -2.16
C LEU A 40 7.17 -1.53 -1.83
N MET A 41 6.60 -2.25 -2.80
CA MET A 41 6.18 -3.64 -2.63
C MET A 41 6.83 -4.52 -3.69
N ASN A 42 7.45 -5.61 -3.26
CA ASN A 42 7.85 -6.70 -4.15
C ASN A 42 6.60 -7.50 -4.53
N LEU A 43 6.31 -7.62 -5.84
CA LEU A 43 5.08 -8.27 -6.32
C LEU A 43 5.10 -9.79 -6.19
N ASP A 44 6.29 -10.40 -6.28
CA ASP A 44 6.45 -11.85 -6.18
C ASP A 44 6.29 -12.31 -4.74
N THR A 45 6.94 -11.62 -3.80
CA THR A 45 6.96 -12.01 -2.38
C THR A 45 5.87 -11.34 -1.55
N GLY A 46 5.35 -10.21 -2.00
CA GLY A 46 4.45 -9.34 -1.24
C GLY A 46 5.13 -8.52 -0.13
N THR A 47 6.45 -8.58 -0.01
CA THR A 47 7.21 -7.83 1.00
C THR A 47 7.11 -6.34 0.74
N CYS A 48 6.84 -5.55 1.79
CA CYS A 48 6.81 -4.10 1.71
C CYS A 48 8.05 -3.48 2.38
N PHE A 49 8.58 -2.44 1.77
CA PHE A 49 9.71 -1.64 2.25
C PHE A 49 9.29 -0.19 2.37
N HIS A 50 9.85 0.53 3.35
CA HIS A 50 9.57 1.95 3.58
C HIS A 50 10.87 2.73 3.52
N GLN A 51 10.91 3.72 2.63
CA GLN A 51 12.02 4.66 2.50
C GLN A 51 11.57 6.03 3.02
N HIS A 52 12.30 6.59 3.97
CA HIS A 52 12.13 7.98 4.38
C HIS A 52 12.95 8.88 3.45
N LEU A 53 12.35 10.00 3.03
CA LEU A 53 13.02 11.05 2.26
C LEU A 53 13.73 12.03 3.20
#